data_AF-A0A1Z4M1P4-F1
#
_entry.id   AF-A0A1Z4M1P4-F1
#
_cell.length_a   1.000
_cell.length_b   1.000
_cell.length_c   1.000
_cell.angle_alpha   90.00
_cell.angle_beta   90.00
_cell.angle_gamma   90.00
#
_symmetry.space_group_name_H-M   'P 1'
#
loop_
_entity.id
_entity.type
_entity.pdbx_description
1 polymer ?
#
loop_
_entity_poly.entity_id
_entity_poly.type
_entity_poly.pdbx_seq_one_letter_code
_entity_poly.pdbx_strand_id
1 'polypeptide(L)'
;MVGIVKSKPKPRIALLREKAGLTQLELSRLVGVTESTIQNWESGRTGTDHIQRIIKFCKALNCKVEDLIEPQETPSEEATTKPASLQEIHNLLGTDQKEAEQTEQTEEAIVNEQ
;
A
#
# COMPACT_ATOMS: atom_id res chain seq x y z
N MET A 1 -4.52 -35.93 12.22
CA MET A 1 -4.12 -34.71 12.94
C MET A 1 -4.30 -33.52 12.01
N VAL A 2 -5.36 -32.72 12.20
CA VAL A 2 -5.51 -31.45 11.48
C VAL A 2 -4.90 -30.38 12.38
N GLY A 3 -3.75 -29.85 11.98
CA GLY A 3 -3.09 -28.75 12.69
C GLY A 3 -3.94 -27.49 12.56
N ILE A 4 -4.53 -27.04 13.66
CA ILE A 4 -5.21 -25.75 13.71
C ILE A 4 -4.15 -24.66 13.57
N VAL A 5 -4.04 -24.08 12.37
CA VAL A 5 -3.25 -22.87 12.15
C VAL A 5 -3.90 -21.73 12.92
N LYS A 6 -3.31 -21.34 14.06
CA LYS A 6 -3.74 -20.15 14.80
C LYS A 6 -3.41 -18.91 13.97
N SER A 7 -4.38 -18.41 13.21
CA SER A 7 -4.22 -17.17 12.44
C SER A 7 -4.16 -15.99 13.40
N LYS A 8 -3.12 -15.15 13.29
CA LYS A 8 -3.05 -13.89 14.06
C LYS A 8 -4.12 -12.93 13.55
N PRO A 9 -4.79 -12.16 14.44
CA PRO A 9 -5.78 -11.18 14.02
C PRO A 9 -5.12 -10.11 13.14
N LYS A 10 -5.77 -9.80 12.02
CA LYS A 10 -5.30 -8.80 11.07
C LYS A 10 -5.33 -7.40 11.72
N PRO A 11 -4.24 -6.62 11.69
CA PRO A 11 -4.24 -5.31 12.31
C PRO A 11 -5.08 -4.31 11.54
N ARG A 12 -5.47 -3.24 12.24
CA ARG A 12 -6.38 -2.21 11.71
C ARG A 12 -5.83 -1.52 10.46
N ILE A 13 -4.53 -1.26 10.38
CA ILE A 13 -3.91 -0.61 9.21
C ILE A 13 -4.10 -1.47 7.95
N ALA A 14 -3.84 -2.78 8.06
CA ALA A 14 -4.05 -3.72 6.96
C ALA A 14 -5.52 -3.78 6.51
N LEU A 15 -6.46 -3.77 7.47
CA LEU A 15 -7.90 -3.72 7.16
C LEU A 15 -8.30 -2.43 6.42
N LEU A 16 -7.74 -1.28 6.80
CA LEU A 16 -8.03 0.00 6.16
C LEU A 16 -7.42 0.08 4.77
N ARG A 17 -6.17 -0.38 4.60
CA ARG A 17 -5.49 -0.46 3.31
C ARG A 17 -6.31 -1.28 2.30
N GLU A 18 -6.77 -2.45 2.70
CA GLU A 18 -7.55 -3.33 1.82
C GLU A 18 -8.95 -2.80 1.52
N LYS A 19 -9.60 -2.15 2.50
CA LYS A 19 -10.85 -1.43 2.25
C LYS A 19 -10.69 -0.29 1.24
N ALA A 20 -9.50 0.30 1.19
CA ALA A 20 -9.13 1.28 0.18
C ALA A 20 -8.66 0.63 -1.14
N GLY A 21 -8.61 -0.70 -1.24
CA GLY A 21 -8.18 -1.40 -2.45
C GLY A 21 -6.68 -1.32 -2.76
N LEU A 22 -5.85 -0.93 -1.79
CA LEU A 22 -4.43 -0.67 -2.01
C LEU A 22 -3.54 -1.87 -1.70
N THR A 23 -2.46 -2.04 -2.45
CA THR A 23 -1.32 -2.90 -2.10
C THR A 23 -0.44 -2.23 -1.02
N GLN A 24 0.45 -3.00 -0.38
CA GLN A 24 1.38 -2.45 0.60
C GLN A 24 2.35 -1.44 -0.04
N LEU A 25 2.83 -1.74 -1.25
CA LEU A 25 3.66 -0.86 -2.07
C LEU A 25 2.94 0.45 -2.40
N GLU A 26 1.68 0.38 -2.82
CA GLU A 26 0.86 1.56 -3.13
C GLU A 26 0.70 2.49 -1.93
N LEU A 27 0.33 1.93 -0.77
CA LEU A 27 0.21 2.71 0.45
C LEU A 27 1.55 3.33 0.86
N SER A 28 2.67 2.61 0.67
CA SER A 28 4.00 3.12 1.02
C SER A 28 4.36 4.35 0.18
N ARG A 29 4.05 4.33 -1.12
CA ARG A 29 4.27 5.45 -2.03
C ARG A 29 3.44 6.66 -1.65
N LEU A 30 2.15 6.47 -1.34
CA LEU A 30 1.25 7.57 -0.94
C LEU A 30 1.66 8.23 0.38
N VAL A 31 2.23 7.46 1.32
CA VAL A 31 2.65 7.97 2.63
C VAL A 31 4.10 8.48 2.61
N GLY A 32 4.87 8.18 1.57
CA GLY A 32 6.29 8.55 1.48
C GLY A 32 7.21 7.68 2.36
N VAL A 33 6.88 6.39 2.52
CA VAL A 33 7.69 5.43 3.28
C VAL A 33 8.01 4.18 2.44
N THR A 34 8.88 3.30 2.96
CA THR A 34 9.18 2.04 2.30
C THR A 34 8.06 1.01 2.49
N GLU A 35 7.92 0.07 1.54
CA GLU A 35 6.96 -1.04 1.68
C GLU A 35 7.22 -1.86 2.95
N SER A 36 8.50 -2.09 3.30
CA SER A 36 8.88 -2.78 4.54
C SER A 36 8.39 -2.04 5.79
N THR A 37 8.36 -0.70 5.76
CA THR A 37 7.77 0.12 6.84
C THR A 37 6.27 -0.19 7.00
N ILE A 38 5.52 -0.22 5.91
CA ILE A 38 4.09 -0.61 5.92
C ILE A 38 3.92 -2.03 6.44
N GLN A 39 4.73 -2.98 5.97
CA GLN A 39 4.70 -4.36 6.44
C GLN A 39 4.99 -4.48 7.95
N ASN A 40 5.91 -3.68 8.48
CA ASN A 40 6.21 -3.64 9.91
C ASN A 40 5.04 -3.07 10.74
N TRP A 41 4.37 -2.04 10.23
CA TRP A 41 3.14 -1.51 10.83
C TRP A 41 2.01 -2.56 10.80
N GLU A 42 1.86 -3.29 9.70
CA GLU A 42 0.84 -4.34 9.50
C GLU A 42 1.18 -5.70 10.12
N SER A 43 2.38 -5.87 10.66
CA SER A 43 2.72 -7.07 11.45
C SER A 43 2.69 -6.80 12.96
N GLY A 44 2.45 -5.54 13.36
CA GLY A 44 2.47 -5.13 14.75
C GLY A 44 3.86 -5.20 15.40
N ARG A 45 4.94 -5.29 14.60
CA ARG A 45 6.31 -5.36 15.12
C ARG A 45 6.81 -4.01 15.64
N THR A 46 6.55 -2.94 14.90
CA THR A 46 7.09 -1.61 15.20
C THR A 46 6.29 -0.52 14.49
N GLY A 47 6.33 0.72 15.00
CA GLY A 47 5.92 1.93 14.28
C GLY A 47 4.53 2.50 14.58
N THR A 48 3.60 1.70 15.13
CA THR A 48 2.28 2.23 15.53
C THR A 48 2.30 2.97 16.86
N ASP A 49 3.34 2.78 17.68
CA ASP A 49 3.51 3.49 18.97
C ASP A 49 3.63 5.00 18.78
N HIS A 50 4.29 5.45 17.70
CA HIS A 50 4.42 6.87 17.39
C HIS A 50 3.04 7.47 17.06
N ILE A 51 2.21 6.75 16.29
CA ILE A 51 0.84 7.16 16.00
C ILE A 51 0.02 7.30 17.29
N GLN A 52 0.16 6.34 18.22
CA GLN A 52 -0.52 6.42 19.53
C GLN A 52 -0.05 7.62 20.37
N ARG A 53 1.24 7.95 20.33
CA ARG A 53 1.78 9.13 21.02
C ARG A 53 1.23 10.43 20.42
N ILE A 54 1.18 10.54 19.10
CA ILE A 54 0.59 11.70 18.41
C ILE A 54 -0.88 11.89 18.81
N ILE A 55 -1.68 10.82 18.83
CA ILE A 55 -3.08 10.88 19.27
C ILE A 55 -3.18 11.39 20.71
N LYS A 56 -2.30 10.94 21.62
CA LYS A 56 -2.27 11.43 23.00
C LYS A 56 -1.89 12.90 23.07
N PHE A 57 -0.99 13.36 22.19
CA PHE A 57 -0.55 14.75 22.15
C PHE A 57 -1.67 15.68 21.68
N CYS A 58 -2.35 15.32 20.59
CA CYS A 58 -3.56 16.01 20.11
C CYS A 58 -4.64 16.10 21.20
N LYS A 59 -4.90 15.00 21.92
CA LYS A 59 -5.87 14.99 23.03
C LYS A 59 -5.47 15.91 24.18
N ALA A 60 -4.19 15.93 24.55
CA ALA A 60 -3.69 16.76 25.64
C ALA A 60 -3.74 18.26 25.32
N LEU A 61 -3.55 18.61 24.04
CA LEU A 61 -3.55 20.00 23.55
C LEU A 61 -4.92 20.45 23.01
N ASN A 62 -5.90 19.55 22.96
CA ASN A 62 -7.22 19.77 22.36
C ASN A 62 -7.12 20.32 20.92
N CYS A 63 -6.26 19.71 20.11
CA CYS A 63 -5.99 20.10 18.72
C CYS A 63 -6.06 18.88 17.79
N LYS A 64 -6.07 19.12 16.48
CA LYS A 64 -5.90 18.10 15.45
C LYS A 64 -4.42 17.85 15.18
N VAL A 65 -4.09 16.83 14.38
CA VAL A 65 -2.69 16.49 14.08
C VAL A 65 -2.02 17.54 13.21
N GLU A 66 -2.78 18.16 12.31
CA GLU A 66 -2.34 19.23 11.43
C GLU A 66 -1.92 20.48 12.20
N ASP A 67 -2.51 20.71 13.38
CA ASP A 67 -2.17 21.84 14.25
C ASP A 67 -0.80 21.67 14.93
N LEU A 68 -0.20 20.47 14.88
CA LEU A 68 1.12 20.19 15.48
C LEU A 68 2.29 20.62 14.58
N ILE A 69 2.02 20.99 13.32
CA ILE A 69 3.03 21.35 12.33
C ILE A 69 2.75 22.75 11.77
N GLU A 70 3.80 23.53 11.57
CA GLU A 70 3.69 24.80 10.85
C GLU A 70 3.60 24.51 9.34
N PRO A 71 2.70 25.19 8.60
CA PRO A 71 2.66 25.07 7.15
C PRO A 71 4.02 25.43 6.57
N GLN A 72 4.68 24.47 5.93
CA GLN A 72 5.85 24.78 5.12
C GLN A 72 5.34 25.43 3.84
N GLU A 73 5.77 26.65 3.55
CA GLU A 73 5.64 27.24 2.21
C GLU A 73 6.48 26.40 1.24
N THR A 74 5.91 25.32 0.74
CA THR A 74 6.50 24.61 -0.40
C THR A 74 6.32 25.51 -1.63
N PRO A 75 7.40 25.93 -2.32
CA PRO A 75 7.24 26.56 -3.61
C PRO A 75 6.54 25.55 -4.53
N SER A 76 5.40 25.97 -5.08
CA SER A 76 4.63 25.35 -6.17
C SER A 76 5.36 24.20 -6.89
N GLU A 77 4.95 22.96 -6.63
CA GLU A 77 5.11 21.85 -7.57
C GLU A 77 3.75 21.18 -7.79
N GLU A 78 3.13 21.61 -8.88
CA GLU A 78 2.18 20.87 -9.69
C GLU A 78 2.77 19.50 -10.10
N ALA A 79 2.75 18.49 -9.23
CA ALA A 79 2.95 17.08 -9.63
C ALA A 79 2.56 16.05 -8.55
N THR A 80 1.69 16.39 -7.60
CA THR A 80 0.96 15.34 -6.84
C THR A 80 -0.50 15.40 -7.24
N THR A 81 -0.78 14.95 -8.47
CA THR A 81 -2.13 14.46 -8.76
C THR A 81 -2.36 13.33 -7.78
N LYS A 82 -3.04 13.63 -6.67
CA LYS A 82 -3.73 12.63 -5.86
C LYS A 82 -4.48 11.81 -6.91
N PRO A 83 -4.13 10.52 -7.10
CA PRO A 83 -4.70 9.76 -8.20
C PRO A 83 -6.21 9.80 -8.01
N ALA A 84 -6.90 10.32 -9.02
CA ALA A 84 -8.32 10.61 -8.98
C ALA A 84 -9.14 9.31 -8.92
N SER A 85 -8.51 8.17 -9.19
CA SER A 85 -9.07 6.84 -8.97
C SER A 85 -8.01 5.81 -8.56
N LEU A 86 -8.47 4.70 -7.96
CA LEU A 86 -7.62 3.53 -7.72
C LEU A 86 -7.01 2.98 -9.02
N GLN A 87 -7.72 3.11 -10.13
CA GLN A 87 -7.24 2.68 -11.44
C GLN A 87 -6.02 3.47 -11.90
N GLU A 88 -5.93 4.76 -11.57
CA GLU A 88 -4.75 5.58 -11.88
C GLU A 88 -3.53 5.17 -11.05
N ILE A 89 -3.73 4.76 -9.79
CA ILE A 89 -2.66 4.21 -8.96
C ILE A 89 -2.09 2.95 -9.62
N HIS A 90 -2.97 2.02 -10.01
CA HIS A 90 -2.54 0.74 -10.54
C HIS A 90 -1.81 0.87 -11.89
N ASN A 91 -2.33 1.72 -12.78
CA ASN A 91 -1.71 2.03 -14.06
C ASN A 91 -0.32 2.65 -13.88
N LEU A 92 -0.17 3.59 -12.95
CA LEU A 92 1.12 4.25 -12.69
C LEU A 92 2.17 3.27 -12.16
N LEU A 93 1.75 2.29 -11.36
CA LEU A 93 2.64 1.34 -10.71
C LEU A 93 2.80 0.05 -11.52
N GLY A 94 2.09 -0.10 -12.64
CA GLY A 94 2.12 -1.31 -13.47
C GLY A 94 1.56 -2.54 -12.77
N THR A 95 0.70 -2.36 -11.75
CA THR A 95 0.14 -3.46 -10.94
C THR A 95 -1.08 -4.12 -11.58
N ASP A 96 -1.59 -3.60 -12.70
CA ASP A 96 -2.76 -4.13 -13.43
C ASP A 96 -2.49 -5.43 -14.23
N GLN A 97 -1.33 -6.07 -14.08
CA GLN A 97 -1.11 -7.41 -14.67
C GLN A 97 -1.87 -8.47 -13.89
N LYS A 98 -3.15 -8.67 -14.25
CA LYS A 98 -3.83 -9.95 -14.03
C LYS A 98 -3.06 -11.04 -14.76
N GLU A 99 -2.38 -11.89 -13.98
CA GLU A 99 -2.18 -13.28 -14.37
C GLU A 99 -3.56 -13.94 -14.53
N ALA A 100 -4.05 -13.98 -15.76
CA ALA A 100 -5.05 -14.94 -16.21
C ALA A 100 -4.94 -15.10 -17.74
N GLU A 101 -4.31 -16.22 -18.13
CA GLU A 101 -4.63 -17.06 -19.29
C GLU A 101 -4.45 -16.49 -20.70
N GLN A 102 -3.30 -16.80 -21.30
CA GLN A 102 -3.23 -17.38 -22.66
C GLN A 102 -2.16 -18.48 -22.70
N THR A 103 -2.55 -19.67 -22.25
CA THR A 103 -2.03 -20.91 -22.84
C THR A 103 -2.65 -21.05 -24.23
N GLU A 104 -1.86 -20.93 -25.28
CA GLU A 104 -2.12 -21.60 -26.57
C GLU A 104 -0.83 -21.62 -27.40
N GLN A 105 -0.12 -22.75 -27.28
CA GLN A 105 0.51 -23.51 -28.36
C GLN A 105 1.09 -22.72 -29.54
N THR A 106 2.41 -22.48 -29.52
CA THR A 106 3.17 -22.41 -30.78
C THR A 106 3.36 -23.84 -31.29
N GLU A 107 2.47 -24.22 -32.20
CA GLU A 107 2.60 -25.40 -33.07
C GLU A 107 3.94 -25.41 -33.82
N GLU A 108 4.40 -26.63 -34.04
CA GLU A 108 5.60 -27.04 -34.75
C GLU A 108 5.64 -26.44 -36.18
N ALA A 109 6.62 -25.58 -36.44
CA ALA A 109 7.33 -25.56 -37.71
C ALA A 109 8.73 -26.11 -37.37
N ILE A 110 9.13 -27.28 -37.84
CA ILE A 110 9.70 -27.46 -39.17
C ILE A 110 9.36 -28.88 -39.67
N VAL A 111 8.51 -28.96 -40.69
CA VAL A 111 8.41 -30.09 -41.63
C VAL A 111 9.00 -29.66 -42.97
N ASN A 112 9.64 -30.63 -43.63
CA ASN A 112 10.21 -30.70 -44.98
C ASN A 112 11.68 -30.29 -45.15
N GLU A 113 12.58 -31.25 -45.32
CA GLU A 113 12.83 -32.10 -46.51
C GLU A 113 13.56 -31.32 -47.62
N GLN A 114 14.89 -31.51 -47.67
CA GLN A 114 15.66 -31.86 -48.87
C GLN A 114 17.05 -32.38 -48.50
#